data_AF-A0A1N7QJ84-F1
#
_entry.id   AF-A0A1N7QJ84-F1
#
_cell.length_a   1.000
_cell.length_b   1.000
_cell.length_c   1.000
_cell.angle_alpha   90.00
_cell.angle_beta   90.00
_cell.angle_gamma   90.00
#
_symmetry.space_group_name_H-M   'P 1'
#
loop_
_entity.id
_entity.type
_entity.pdbx_description
1 polymer ?
#
loop_
_entity_poly.entity_id
_entity_poly.type
_entity_poly.pdbx_seq_one_letter_code
_entity_poly.pdbx_strand_id
1 'polypeptide(L)'
;MVTITGCNSKNNTSEINKSETGTTQKVITFADFKKIKGVDNVLNVPFELFTKLDSVQFFVSPNKDAPRLKVAYNKFDNYYGFEEFDDFYSIHYSINNNISNSIEAFVLKSEFTPASELTLQGINLSEIRSSRLKGKEDLKNKSFNTYGTITEVSEQEFKTVSKNRIDEVLVKNPSVKLKDDNWIFTGNSKETIITQHENVSTEDGVLSNEYIGQSPSLNLEIFKENSVEVSDTYYTFYNVKSTADFALFTGGFPHILPGKNWISYISSNDDVGSNFEISKYPGQGSGQESLFYVNFTTFKIADETKAFWADQETFYAEVYPVNSAASKGKKQKTAYIKIKLKPNLL
;
A
#
# COMPACT_ATOMS: atom_id res chain seq x y z
N MET A 1 63.52 45.25 -67.01
CA MET A 1 63.88 45.13 -65.59
C MET A 1 64.15 43.67 -65.31
N VAL A 2 65.40 43.34 -64.97
CA VAL A 2 65.87 42.19 -64.16
C VAL A 2 65.39 40.78 -64.56
N THR A 3 66.25 40.07 -65.32
CA THR A 3 66.92 38.77 -65.01
C THR A 3 66.35 37.89 -63.86
N ILE A 4 66.41 36.56 -63.75
CA ILE A 4 67.07 35.40 -64.40
C ILE A 4 66.64 34.16 -63.57
N THR A 5 66.33 33.01 -64.20
CA THR A 5 66.41 31.58 -63.72
C THR A 5 65.73 31.16 -62.39
N GLY A 6 65.35 29.92 -62.10
CA GLY A 6 65.58 28.58 -62.66
C GLY A 6 65.01 27.51 -61.68
N CYS A 7 65.00 26.24 -62.09
CA CYS A 7 64.29 25.07 -61.53
C CYS A 7 64.59 24.58 -60.08
N ASN A 8 63.58 23.83 -59.58
CA ASN A 8 63.56 22.63 -58.71
C ASN A 8 64.02 22.67 -57.22
N SER A 9 63.12 22.23 -56.32
CA SER A 9 63.41 21.11 -55.40
C SER A 9 62.12 20.51 -54.80
N LYS A 10 62.09 19.18 -54.68
CA LYS A 10 61.19 18.42 -53.83
C LYS A 10 61.47 18.79 -52.37
N ASN A 11 60.42 19.01 -51.58
CA ASN A 11 60.50 18.83 -50.13
C ASN A 11 59.20 18.20 -49.61
N ASN A 12 59.36 16.97 -49.11
CA ASN A 12 58.41 16.28 -48.26
C ASN A 12 58.08 17.17 -47.06
N THR A 13 56.81 17.42 -46.82
CA THR A 13 56.32 17.80 -45.49
C THR A 13 55.25 16.81 -45.10
N SER A 14 55.56 16.08 -44.04
CA SER A 14 54.75 15.12 -43.33
C SER A 14 53.33 15.61 -43.09
N GLU A 15 52.34 14.91 -43.66
CA GLU A 15 50.99 14.88 -43.11
C GLU A 15 51.07 14.23 -41.73
N ILE A 16 51.13 15.08 -40.71
CA ILE A 16 50.88 14.66 -39.33
C ILE A 16 49.43 14.22 -39.30
N ASN A 17 49.23 12.91 -39.21
CA ASN A 17 47.99 12.27 -38.83
C ASN A 17 47.37 13.04 -37.66
N LYS A 18 46.37 13.87 -37.94
CA LYS A 18 45.31 14.13 -36.97
C LYS A 18 44.55 12.81 -36.87
N SER A 19 45.02 11.98 -35.95
CA SER A 19 44.22 10.92 -35.36
C SER A 19 42.97 11.61 -34.81
N GLU A 20 41.91 11.64 -35.61
CA GLU A 20 40.56 11.75 -35.11
C GLU A 20 40.44 10.60 -34.11
N THR A 21 40.58 10.95 -32.84
CA THR A 21 40.23 10.08 -31.73
C THR A 21 38.71 9.99 -31.78
N GLY A 22 38.21 9.19 -32.74
CA GLY A 22 36.87 8.67 -32.70
C GLY A 22 36.81 7.86 -31.42
N THR A 23 36.31 8.46 -30.35
CA THR A 23 35.87 7.75 -29.17
C THR A 23 34.75 6.83 -29.63
N THR A 24 35.10 5.65 -30.12
CA THR A 24 34.20 4.51 -30.24
C THR A 24 33.72 4.25 -28.83
N GLN A 25 32.57 4.84 -28.49
CA GLN A 25 31.91 4.66 -27.21
C GLN A 25 31.66 3.16 -27.08
N LYS A 26 32.40 2.51 -26.18
CA LYS A 26 32.31 1.06 -25.96
C LYS A 26 30.83 0.70 -25.75
N VAL A 27 30.30 -0.20 -26.57
CA VAL A 27 28.95 -0.73 -26.37
C VAL A 27 28.97 -1.50 -25.05
N ILE A 28 28.26 -0.97 -24.06
CA ILE A 28 28.14 -1.58 -22.74
C ILE A 28 27.05 -2.64 -22.79
N THR A 29 27.32 -3.77 -22.16
CA THR A 29 26.39 -4.90 -22.03
C THR A 29 26.32 -5.32 -20.56
N PHE A 30 25.37 -6.20 -20.21
CA PHE A 30 25.30 -6.74 -18.86
C PHE A 30 26.58 -7.47 -18.39
N ALA A 31 27.41 -7.94 -19.32
CA ALA A 31 28.68 -8.59 -18.99
C ALA A 31 29.74 -7.61 -18.41
N ASP A 32 29.55 -6.30 -18.60
CA ASP A 32 30.45 -5.26 -18.09
C ASP A 32 30.16 -4.89 -16.62
N PHE A 33 29.08 -5.40 -16.05
CA PHE A 33 28.70 -5.15 -14.67
C PHE A 33 29.26 -6.23 -13.74
N LYS A 34 29.49 -5.86 -12.47
CA LYS A 34 29.96 -6.80 -11.45
C LYS A 34 28.90 -7.86 -11.21
N LYS A 35 29.25 -9.13 -11.40
CA LYS A 35 28.39 -10.26 -11.03
C LYS A 35 28.30 -10.40 -9.52
N ILE A 36 27.10 -10.70 -9.03
CA ILE A 36 26.80 -10.87 -7.62
C ILE A 36 25.90 -12.10 -7.42
N LYS A 37 25.75 -12.52 -6.16
CA LYS A 37 24.63 -13.40 -5.78
C LYS A 37 23.34 -12.59 -5.83
N GLY A 38 22.31 -13.09 -6.52
CA GLY A 38 20.99 -12.47 -6.53
C GLY A 38 20.30 -12.48 -5.17
N VAL A 39 19.22 -11.71 -5.06
CA VAL A 39 18.39 -11.65 -3.85
C VAL A 39 17.59 -12.95 -3.74
N ASP A 40 17.88 -13.74 -2.71
CA ASP A 40 17.20 -15.00 -2.40
C ASP A 40 16.01 -14.81 -1.45
N ASN A 41 16.07 -13.81 -0.57
CA ASN A 41 14.97 -13.42 0.31
C ASN A 41 14.79 -11.90 0.31
N VAL A 42 13.63 -11.44 -0.18
CA VAL A 42 13.28 -10.01 -0.26
C VAL A 42 13.23 -9.33 1.11
N LEU A 43 12.99 -10.08 2.20
CA LEU A 43 12.99 -9.55 3.56
C LEU A 43 14.37 -9.08 4.03
N ASN A 44 15.44 -9.53 3.34
CA ASN A 44 16.82 -9.11 3.64
C ASN A 44 17.25 -7.88 2.83
N VAL A 45 16.41 -7.39 1.93
CA VAL A 45 16.71 -6.21 1.11
C VAL A 45 16.59 -4.95 1.98
N PRO A 46 17.60 -4.05 1.98
CA PRO A 46 17.52 -2.79 2.73
C PRO A 46 16.34 -1.91 2.33
N PHE A 47 16.11 -1.72 1.03
CA PHE A 47 15.00 -0.95 0.47
C PHE A 47 14.70 -1.35 -0.97
N GLU A 48 13.44 -1.17 -1.39
CA GLU A 48 13.02 -1.34 -2.78
C GLU A 48 12.97 0.00 -3.49
N LEU A 49 13.22 0.01 -4.80
CA LEU A 49 13.15 1.20 -5.64
C LEU A 49 12.04 1.05 -6.68
N PHE A 50 11.36 2.16 -6.93
CA PHE A 50 10.27 2.26 -7.90
C PHE A 50 10.60 3.32 -8.95
N THR A 51 10.22 3.06 -10.20
CA THR A 51 10.32 4.03 -11.31
C THR A 51 9.03 4.01 -12.13
N LYS A 52 8.68 5.17 -12.70
CA LYS A 52 7.61 5.31 -13.70
C LYS A 52 8.16 5.46 -15.12
N LEU A 53 9.48 5.40 -15.29
CA LEU A 53 10.13 5.58 -16.59
C LEU A 53 10.06 4.28 -17.39
N ASP A 54 9.79 4.39 -18.69
CA ASP A 54 9.81 3.24 -19.62
C ASP A 54 11.22 2.66 -19.82
N SER A 55 12.26 3.36 -19.35
CA SER A 55 13.64 2.91 -19.37
C SER A 55 14.48 3.70 -18.38
N VAL A 56 15.52 3.07 -17.86
CA VAL A 56 16.44 3.62 -16.85
C VAL A 56 17.89 3.43 -17.29
N GLN A 57 18.80 4.16 -16.66
CA GLN A 57 20.24 4.04 -16.92
C GLN A 57 20.92 3.26 -15.81
N PHE A 58 21.57 2.15 -16.19
CA PHE A 58 22.44 1.39 -15.31
C PHE A 58 23.88 1.81 -15.54
N PHE A 59 24.56 2.25 -14.49
CA PHE A 59 25.96 2.66 -14.53
C PHE A 59 26.83 1.57 -13.89
N VAL A 60 28.04 1.37 -14.43
CA VAL A 60 29.00 0.38 -13.89
C VAL A 60 29.67 0.85 -12.59
N SER A 61 29.60 2.15 -12.29
CA SER A 61 30.07 2.77 -11.05
C SER A 61 29.20 4.01 -10.73
N PRO A 62 29.16 4.51 -9.48
CA PRO A 62 28.30 5.63 -9.08
C PRO A 62 28.89 6.98 -9.52
N ASN A 63 29.06 7.16 -10.83
CA ASN A 63 29.56 8.38 -11.46
C ASN A 63 28.78 8.64 -12.76
N LYS A 64 28.32 9.88 -12.97
CA LYS A 64 27.53 10.28 -14.16
C LYS A 64 28.30 10.12 -15.48
N ASP A 65 29.63 10.16 -15.43
CA ASP A 65 30.50 9.95 -16.59
C ASP A 65 30.88 8.47 -16.79
N ALA A 66 30.44 7.57 -15.91
CA ALA A 66 30.72 6.15 -16.04
C ALA A 66 30.02 5.55 -17.27
N PRO A 67 30.59 4.47 -17.84
CA PRO A 67 29.89 3.69 -18.84
C PRO A 67 28.53 3.23 -18.34
N ARG A 68 27.51 3.33 -19.21
CA ARG A 68 26.13 3.05 -18.86
C ARG A 68 25.41 2.21 -19.91
N LEU A 69 24.43 1.45 -19.45
CA LEU A 69 23.50 0.66 -20.24
C LEU A 69 22.09 1.19 -20.03
N LYS A 70 21.39 1.50 -21.12
CA LYS A 70 19.97 1.81 -21.07
C LYS A 70 19.19 0.49 -20.96
N VAL A 71 18.41 0.33 -19.91
CA VAL A 71 17.58 -0.86 -19.67
C VAL A 71 16.13 -0.45 -19.81
N ALA A 72 15.38 -1.15 -20.65
CA ALA A 72 13.94 -0.94 -20.78
C ALA A 72 13.23 -1.45 -19.53
N TYR A 73 12.21 -0.73 -19.09
CA TYR A 73 11.38 -1.16 -17.97
C TYR A 73 10.61 -2.42 -18.35
N ASN A 74 10.56 -3.36 -17.42
CA ASN A 74 9.71 -4.53 -17.48
C ASN A 74 8.93 -4.61 -16.16
N LYS A 75 7.63 -4.86 -16.24
CA LYS A 75 6.75 -4.96 -15.07
C LYS A 75 7.13 -6.08 -14.09
N PHE A 76 7.95 -7.02 -14.52
CA PHE A 76 8.44 -8.11 -13.68
C PHE A 76 9.84 -7.86 -13.10
N ASP A 77 10.46 -6.73 -13.43
CA ASP A 77 11.77 -6.37 -12.89
C ASP A 77 11.60 -5.81 -11.48
N ASN A 78 12.45 -6.29 -10.58
CA ASN A 78 12.53 -5.78 -9.21
C ASN A 78 13.86 -5.04 -9.03
N TYR A 79 13.80 -3.83 -8.49
CA TYR A 79 14.98 -3.00 -8.23
C TYR A 79 15.27 -2.97 -6.72
N TYR A 80 16.07 -3.93 -6.27
CA TYR A 80 16.44 -4.07 -4.87
C TYR A 80 17.67 -3.21 -4.56
N GLY A 81 17.50 -2.19 -3.72
CA GLY A 81 18.56 -1.26 -3.33
C GLY A 81 19.34 -1.73 -2.10
N PHE A 82 20.66 -1.53 -2.12
CA PHE A 82 21.58 -2.00 -1.08
C PHE A 82 22.36 -0.86 -0.41
N GLU A 83 22.85 0.09 -1.20
CA GLU A 83 23.62 1.23 -0.71
C GLU A 83 23.14 2.53 -1.36
N GLU A 84 23.20 3.62 -0.58
CA GLU A 84 22.94 4.97 -1.07
C GLU A 84 24.25 5.74 -1.24
N PHE A 85 24.41 6.37 -2.40
CA PHE A 85 25.47 7.34 -2.69
C PHE A 85 24.82 8.72 -2.88
N ASP A 86 25.62 9.75 -3.19
CA ASP A 86 25.11 11.11 -3.42
C ASP A 86 23.98 11.13 -4.46
N ASP A 87 24.31 10.83 -5.71
CA ASP A 87 23.36 10.86 -6.83
C ASP A 87 22.83 9.48 -7.25
N PHE A 88 23.29 8.41 -6.58
CA PHE A 88 23.05 7.04 -7.00
C PHE A 88 22.50 6.14 -5.89
N TYR A 89 21.80 5.11 -6.30
CA TYR A 89 21.58 3.89 -5.52
C TYR A 89 22.40 2.75 -6.12
N SER A 90 23.03 1.90 -5.31
CA SER A 90 23.44 0.56 -5.75
C SER A 90 22.25 -0.36 -5.70
N ILE A 91 22.03 -1.12 -6.78
CA ILE A 91 20.98 -2.12 -6.90
C ILE A 91 21.55 -3.49 -7.23
N HIS A 92 20.88 -4.52 -6.73
CA HIS A 92 21.05 -5.89 -7.20
C HIS A 92 19.95 -6.21 -8.20
N TYR A 93 20.30 -6.37 -9.47
CA TYR A 93 19.36 -6.62 -10.56
C TYR A 93 19.53 -8.04 -11.11
N SER A 94 18.44 -8.81 -11.15
CA SER A 94 18.42 -10.15 -11.73
C SER A 94 18.00 -10.10 -13.19
N ILE A 95 18.90 -10.49 -14.09
CA ILE A 95 18.65 -10.45 -15.52
C ILE A 95 17.67 -11.57 -15.88
N ASN A 96 16.57 -11.22 -16.53
CA ASN A 96 15.48 -12.15 -16.90
C ASN A 96 14.90 -12.89 -15.68
N ASN A 97 14.86 -12.23 -14.51
CA ASN A 97 14.37 -12.82 -13.26
C ASN A 97 15.09 -14.12 -12.84
N ASN A 98 16.36 -14.26 -13.24
CA ASN A 98 17.21 -15.36 -12.83
C ASN A 98 18.19 -14.88 -11.74
N ILE A 99 17.94 -15.28 -10.49
CA ILE A 99 18.78 -14.91 -9.34
C ILE A 99 20.25 -15.35 -9.49
N SER A 100 20.52 -16.45 -10.20
CA SER A 100 21.88 -16.92 -10.49
C SER A 100 22.60 -16.07 -11.55
N ASN A 101 21.86 -15.19 -12.24
CA ASN A 101 22.37 -14.25 -13.22
C ASN A 101 22.05 -12.81 -12.80
N SER A 102 22.65 -12.40 -11.68
CA SER A 102 22.45 -11.07 -11.11
C SER A 102 23.70 -10.21 -11.19
N ILE A 103 23.49 -8.91 -11.31
CA ILE A 103 24.54 -7.90 -11.37
C ILE A 103 24.32 -6.82 -10.32
N GLU A 104 25.41 -6.22 -9.87
CA GLU A 104 25.39 -4.93 -9.20
C GLU A 104 25.41 -3.83 -10.27
N ALA A 105 24.45 -2.92 -10.19
CA ALA A 105 24.38 -1.73 -11.04
C ALA A 105 24.11 -0.50 -10.19
N PHE A 106 24.52 0.67 -10.68
CA PHE A 106 24.23 1.94 -10.04
C PHE A 106 23.16 2.68 -10.85
N VAL A 107 22.13 3.19 -10.19
CA VAL A 107 21.02 3.91 -10.82
C VAL A 107 20.86 5.30 -10.23
N LEU A 108 20.40 6.26 -11.03
CA LEU A 108 20.26 7.64 -10.58
C LEU A 108 19.08 7.81 -9.63
N LYS A 109 19.26 8.57 -8.55
CA LYS A 109 18.17 8.99 -7.65
C LYS A 109 17.10 9.82 -8.35
N SER A 110 17.42 10.46 -9.48
CA SER A 110 16.43 11.19 -10.28
C SER A 110 15.51 10.30 -11.12
N GLU A 111 15.88 9.03 -11.32
CA GLU A 111 15.11 8.05 -12.10
C GLU A 111 14.26 7.11 -11.22
N PHE A 112 14.56 7.07 -9.91
CA PHE A 112 13.97 6.15 -8.96
C PHE A 112 13.51 6.86 -7.69
N THR A 113 12.49 6.31 -7.05
CA THR A 113 12.05 6.71 -5.72
C THR A 113 12.03 5.47 -4.84
N PRO A 114 12.59 5.52 -3.62
CA PRO A 114 12.43 4.43 -2.66
C PRO A 114 10.95 4.11 -2.44
N ALA A 115 10.59 2.83 -2.44
CA ALA A 115 9.20 2.38 -2.30
C ALA A 115 8.55 2.93 -1.02
N SER A 116 9.31 3.03 0.07
CA SER A 116 8.87 3.62 1.35
C SER A 116 8.54 5.10 1.25
N GLU A 117 9.01 5.81 0.22
CA GLU A 117 8.87 7.26 0.06
C GLU A 117 7.84 7.64 -1.03
N LEU A 118 7.20 6.64 -1.65
CA LEU A 118 6.14 6.86 -2.62
C LEU A 118 4.98 7.67 -2.04
N THR A 119 4.34 8.47 -2.90
CA THR A 119 3.20 9.32 -2.55
C THR A 119 2.01 9.02 -3.47
N LEU A 120 0.84 9.53 -3.11
CA LEU A 120 -0.36 9.46 -3.95
C LEU A 120 -0.35 10.50 -5.09
N GLN A 121 0.71 11.31 -5.20
CA GLN A 121 0.79 12.38 -6.19
C GLN A 121 0.73 11.82 -7.62
N GLY A 122 -0.21 12.36 -8.41
CA GLY A 122 -0.44 11.94 -9.80
C GLY A 122 -1.09 10.56 -9.94
N ILE A 123 -1.58 9.96 -8.87
CA ILE A 123 -2.36 8.71 -8.89
C ILE A 123 -3.85 9.05 -9.02
N ASN A 124 -4.55 8.31 -9.88
CA ASN A 124 -6.00 8.43 -10.01
C ASN A 124 -6.73 7.70 -8.86
N LEU A 125 -6.94 8.38 -7.74
CA LEU A 125 -7.62 7.79 -6.56
C LEU A 125 -9.04 7.30 -6.85
N SER A 126 -9.69 7.79 -7.90
CA SER A 126 -11.05 7.37 -8.26
C SER A 126 -11.10 6.00 -8.94
N GLU A 127 -9.96 5.39 -9.25
CA GLU A 127 -9.91 4.08 -9.90
C GLU A 127 -10.40 2.98 -8.96
N ILE A 128 -11.35 2.18 -9.45
CA ILE A 128 -11.93 1.04 -8.74
C ILE A 128 -11.91 -0.20 -9.63
N ARG A 129 -11.75 -1.37 -9.02
CA ARG A 129 -11.85 -2.66 -9.72
C ARG A 129 -13.31 -3.07 -9.89
N SER A 130 -14.10 -2.90 -8.83
CA SER A 130 -15.48 -3.36 -8.75
C SER A 130 -16.23 -2.56 -7.70
N SER A 131 -17.56 -2.66 -7.79
CA SER A 131 -18.46 -2.09 -6.80
C SER A 131 -19.72 -2.92 -6.68
N ARG A 132 -20.43 -2.75 -5.57
CA ARG A 132 -21.77 -3.30 -5.36
C ARG A 132 -22.63 -2.25 -4.67
N LEU A 133 -23.83 -2.00 -5.19
CA LEU A 133 -24.79 -1.07 -4.60
C LEU A 133 -26.14 -1.78 -4.44
N LYS A 134 -26.63 -1.89 -3.21
CA LYS A 134 -27.91 -2.56 -2.87
C LYS A 134 -28.03 -3.94 -3.53
N GLY A 135 -26.99 -4.75 -3.38
CA GLY A 135 -26.89 -6.09 -3.94
C GLY A 135 -26.58 -6.18 -5.45
N LYS A 136 -26.57 -5.06 -6.19
CA LYS A 136 -26.22 -5.06 -7.63
C LYS A 136 -24.73 -4.88 -7.82
N GLU A 137 -24.06 -5.90 -8.32
CA GLU A 137 -22.64 -5.88 -8.65
C GLU A 137 -22.37 -5.15 -9.98
N ASP A 138 -21.32 -4.34 -10.00
CA ASP A 138 -20.79 -3.68 -11.19
C ASP A 138 -19.28 -3.93 -11.30
N LEU A 139 -18.93 -4.78 -12.26
CA LEU A 139 -17.55 -5.10 -12.64
C LEU A 139 -17.08 -4.34 -13.88
N LYS A 140 -17.94 -3.52 -14.51
CA LYS A 140 -17.64 -2.81 -15.76
C LYS A 140 -17.16 -1.40 -15.47
N ASN A 141 -17.80 -0.71 -14.53
CA ASN A 141 -17.43 0.64 -14.16
C ASN A 141 -16.17 0.64 -13.30
N LYS A 142 -15.15 1.37 -13.75
CA LYS A 142 -13.83 1.44 -13.11
C LYS A 142 -13.56 2.77 -12.44
N SER A 143 -14.60 3.58 -12.22
CA SER A 143 -14.46 4.88 -11.54
C SER A 143 -15.48 5.09 -10.42
N PHE A 144 -14.95 5.45 -9.25
CA PHE A 144 -15.71 5.87 -8.07
C PHE A 144 -16.55 7.13 -8.28
N ASN A 145 -16.27 7.92 -9.34
CA ASN A 145 -17.00 9.16 -9.66
C ASN A 145 -18.52 8.94 -9.86
N THR A 146 -18.91 7.70 -10.11
CA THR A 146 -20.32 7.27 -10.18
C THR A 146 -21.01 7.40 -8.82
N TYR A 147 -20.29 7.13 -7.73
CA TYR A 147 -20.81 7.03 -6.38
C TYR A 147 -20.44 8.24 -5.51
N GLY A 148 -19.37 8.94 -5.83
CA GLY A 148 -18.85 10.01 -4.98
C GLY A 148 -17.60 10.67 -5.55
N THR A 149 -16.81 11.29 -4.68
CA THR A 149 -15.49 11.81 -4.97
C THR A 149 -14.50 11.28 -3.96
N ILE A 150 -13.26 11.05 -4.38
CA ILE A 150 -12.14 10.72 -3.49
C ILE A 150 -10.96 11.62 -3.81
N THR A 151 -10.38 12.23 -2.78
CA THR A 151 -9.26 13.18 -2.92
C THR A 151 -8.25 12.97 -1.80
N GLU A 152 -6.98 13.22 -2.10
CA GLU A 152 -5.95 13.39 -1.07
C GLU A 152 -6.19 14.72 -0.33
N VAL A 153 -5.97 14.72 0.99
CA VAL A 153 -6.09 15.89 1.87
C VAL A 153 -4.82 16.05 2.69
N SER A 154 -4.60 17.26 3.21
CA SER A 154 -3.47 17.51 4.11
C SER A 154 -3.64 16.79 5.45
N GLU A 155 -2.53 16.43 6.08
CA GLU A 155 -2.51 15.93 7.47
C GLU A 155 -3.19 16.91 8.44
N GLN A 156 -3.01 18.20 8.20
CA GLN A 156 -3.61 19.26 9.03
C GLN A 156 -5.14 19.27 8.93
N GLU A 157 -5.69 19.11 7.73
CA GLU A 157 -7.14 18.94 7.54
C GLU A 157 -7.61 17.67 8.27
N PHE A 158 -6.97 16.53 7.99
CA PHE A 158 -7.33 15.24 8.59
C PHE A 158 -7.38 15.31 10.13
N LYS A 159 -6.35 15.86 10.77
CA LYS A 159 -6.26 16.06 12.23
C LYS A 159 -7.27 17.05 12.78
N THR A 160 -7.69 18.02 11.97
CA THR A 160 -8.68 19.03 12.38
C THR A 160 -10.07 18.43 12.37
N VAL A 161 -10.40 17.67 11.32
CA VAL A 161 -11.71 17.03 11.16
C VAL A 161 -11.87 15.84 12.11
N SER A 162 -10.80 15.08 12.39
CA SER A 162 -10.87 13.92 13.30
C SER A 162 -11.33 14.27 14.72
N LYS A 163 -11.12 15.50 15.17
CA LYS A 163 -11.60 16.01 16.47
C LYS A 163 -13.13 16.14 16.54
N ASN A 164 -13.79 16.23 15.38
CA ASN A 164 -15.23 16.42 15.23
C ASN A 164 -15.88 15.24 14.51
N ARG A 165 -15.25 14.06 14.53
CA ARG A 165 -15.83 12.84 13.97
C ARG A 165 -17.20 12.54 14.58
N ILE A 166 -18.10 11.95 13.80
CA ILE A 166 -19.48 11.67 14.21
C ILE A 166 -19.80 10.19 14.35
N ASP A 167 -18.90 9.32 13.88
CA ASP A 167 -18.95 7.91 14.20
C ASP A 167 -18.54 7.68 15.66
N GLU A 168 -19.12 6.64 16.26
CA GLU A 168 -18.93 6.41 17.68
C GLU A 168 -17.51 5.93 17.99
N VAL A 169 -17.08 6.22 19.21
CA VAL A 169 -15.83 5.71 19.76
C VAL A 169 -16.14 4.48 20.60
N LEU A 170 -15.46 3.37 20.30
CA LEU A 170 -15.56 2.15 21.08
C LEU A 170 -14.95 2.36 22.47
N VAL A 171 -15.64 1.90 23.51
CA VAL A 171 -15.23 2.09 24.90
C VAL A 171 -14.87 0.76 25.54
N LYS A 172 -13.76 0.67 26.28
CA LYS A 172 -13.44 -0.56 27.01
C LYS A 172 -14.47 -0.78 28.12
N ASN A 173 -15.09 -1.95 28.14
CA ASN A 173 -15.97 -2.38 29.22
C ASN A 173 -15.12 -3.01 30.35
N PRO A 174 -15.01 -2.38 31.54
CA PRO A 174 -14.20 -2.91 32.64
C PRO A 174 -14.74 -4.23 33.23
N SER A 175 -15.99 -4.56 32.93
CA SER A 175 -16.59 -5.86 33.27
C SER A 175 -16.14 -7.00 32.38
N VAL A 176 -15.44 -6.73 31.27
CA VAL A 176 -14.91 -7.75 30.36
C VAL A 176 -13.44 -7.99 30.65
N LYS A 177 -13.06 -9.23 31.00
CA LYS A 177 -11.68 -9.61 31.32
C LYS A 177 -11.34 -10.99 30.79
N LEU A 178 -10.07 -11.19 30.45
CA LEU A 178 -9.53 -12.51 30.11
C LEU A 178 -9.17 -13.25 31.40
N LYS A 179 -9.70 -14.47 31.57
CA LYS A 179 -9.42 -15.37 32.70
C LYS A 179 -9.44 -16.81 32.19
N ASP A 180 -8.38 -17.57 32.46
CA ASP A 180 -8.23 -18.96 32.04
C ASP A 180 -8.54 -19.15 30.54
N ASP A 181 -7.94 -18.29 29.70
CA ASP A 181 -8.11 -18.22 28.24
C ASP A 181 -9.56 -17.98 27.74
N ASN A 182 -10.46 -17.59 28.64
CA ASN A 182 -11.83 -17.24 28.31
C ASN A 182 -12.09 -15.75 28.57
N TRP A 183 -12.81 -15.11 27.67
CA TRP A 183 -13.33 -13.77 27.90
C TRP A 183 -14.59 -13.84 28.76
N ILE A 184 -14.54 -13.19 29.93
CA ILE A 184 -15.60 -13.23 30.93
C ILE A 184 -16.19 -11.85 31.11
N PHE A 185 -17.52 -11.78 31.06
CA PHE A 185 -18.29 -10.63 31.47
C PHE A 185 -18.77 -10.78 32.92
N THR A 186 -18.52 -9.78 33.76
CA THR A 186 -19.05 -9.72 35.14
C THR A 186 -20.16 -8.66 35.26
N GLY A 187 -21.39 -9.12 35.45
CA GLY A 187 -22.56 -8.26 35.67
C GLY A 187 -23.43 -8.79 36.80
N ASN A 188 -23.89 -7.91 37.70
CA ASN A 188 -24.75 -8.28 38.84
C ASN A 188 -24.20 -9.45 39.68
N SER A 189 -22.88 -9.43 39.93
CA SER A 189 -22.15 -10.47 40.67
C SER A 189 -22.18 -11.87 40.03
N LYS A 190 -22.56 -11.97 38.76
CA LYS A 190 -22.52 -13.20 37.96
C LYS A 190 -21.44 -13.08 36.89
N GLU A 191 -20.57 -14.08 36.82
CA GLU A 191 -19.65 -14.28 35.70
C GLU A 191 -20.39 -15.00 34.56
N THR A 192 -20.28 -14.48 33.35
CA THR A 192 -20.78 -15.12 32.13
C THR A 192 -19.61 -15.23 31.16
N ILE A 193 -19.31 -16.44 30.72
CA ILE A 193 -18.35 -16.65 29.63
C ILE A 193 -18.97 -16.05 28.38
N ILE A 194 -18.23 -15.16 27.72
CA ILE A 194 -18.58 -14.69 26.39
C ILE A 194 -18.21 -15.84 25.47
N THR A 195 -19.19 -16.66 25.10
CA THR A 195 -19.02 -17.71 24.10
C THR A 195 -18.75 -17.03 22.77
N GLN A 196 -17.48 -16.85 22.48
CA GLN A 196 -17.01 -16.45 21.16
C GLN A 196 -17.39 -17.55 20.17
N HIS A 197 -17.50 -17.21 18.89
CA HIS A 197 -17.55 -18.24 17.85
C HIS A 197 -16.45 -19.25 18.21
N GLU A 198 -16.80 -20.54 18.29
CA GLU A 198 -15.92 -21.58 18.83
C GLU A 198 -14.50 -21.40 18.28
N ASN A 199 -13.51 -22.01 18.94
CA ASN A 199 -12.32 -22.48 18.23
C ASN A 199 -12.79 -23.47 17.15
N VAL A 200 -13.48 -22.98 16.12
CA VAL A 200 -13.78 -23.70 14.91
C VAL A 200 -12.40 -23.83 14.30
N SER A 201 -11.79 -25.00 14.45
CA SER A 201 -10.87 -25.49 13.44
C SER A 201 -11.64 -25.45 12.13
N THR A 202 -11.58 -24.32 11.48
CA THR A 202 -11.80 -24.22 10.05
C THR A 202 -10.62 -24.93 9.38
N GLU A 203 -10.67 -25.15 8.06
CA GLU A 203 -9.46 -25.58 7.33
C GLU A 203 -8.26 -24.62 7.55
N ASP A 204 -8.54 -23.44 8.14
CA ASP A 204 -7.67 -22.29 8.33
C ASP A 204 -7.23 -22.07 9.80
N GLY A 205 -7.25 -23.08 10.68
CA GLY A 205 -6.49 -23.05 11.95
C GLY A 205 -7.22 -22.57 13.21
N VAL A 206 -6.45 -22.26 14.27
CA VAL A 206 -6.96 -21.81 15.58
C VAL A 206 -7.16 -20.29 15.57
N LEU A 207 -8.39 -19.84 15.81
CA LEU A 207 -8.73 -18.43 15.91
C LEU A 207 -8.30 -17.85 17.27
N SER A 208 -7.63 -16.69 17.23
CA SER A 208 -7.31 -15.89 18.40
C SER A 208 -8.23 -14.67 18.46
N ASN A 209 -8.72 -14.36 19.66
CA ASN A 209 -9.69 -13.28 19.88
C ASN A 209 -9.10 -12.20 20.79
N GLU A 210 -8.99 -10.98 20.27
CA GLU A 210 -8.58 -9.79 21.00
C GLU A 210 -9.80 -8.93 21.34
N TYR A 211 -9.99 -8.58 22.61
CA TYR A 211 -11.06 -7.67 23.00
C TYR A 211 -10.77 -6.23 22.57
N ILE A 212 -11.62 -5.67 21.72
CA ILE A 212 -11.46 -4.31 21.17
C ILE A 212 -12.20 -3.28 22.03
N GLY A 213 -13.44 -3.54 22.41
CA GLY A 213 -14.25 -2.63 23.22
C GLY A 213 -15.74 -2.91 23.07
N GLN A 214 -16.55 -1.97 23.53
CA GLN A 214 -18.00 -2.00 23.43
C GLN A 214 -18.47 -0.86 22.53
N SER A 215 -19.48 -1.15 21.70
CA SER A 215 -20.27 -0.13 21.00
C SER A 215 -21.30 0.47 21.97
N PRO A 216 -21.24 1.79 22.28
CA PRO A 216 -22.24 2.41 23.15
C PRO A 216 -23.65 2.41 22.55
N SER A 217 -23.79 2.58 21.23
CA SER A 217 -25.10 2.64 20.59
C SER A 217 -25.75 1.27 20.42
N LEU A 218 -24.95 0.23 20.16
CA LEU A 218 -25.45 -1.13 19.96
C LEU A 218 -25.51 -1.93 21.28
N ASN A 219 -24.75 -1.52 22.29
CA ASN A 219 -24.53 -2.29 23.52
C ASN A 219 -24.03 -3.72 23.22
N LEU A 220 -23.07 -3.81 22.29
CA LEU A 220 -22.42 -5.06 21.87
C LEU A 220 -20.93 -4.98 22.16
N GLU A 221 -20.36 -6.08 22.63
CA GLU A 221 -18.92 -6.24 22.81
C GLU A 221 -18.29 -6.64 21.48
N ILE A 222 -17.13 -6.07 21.18
CA ILE A 222 -16.45 -6.21 19.90
C ILE A 222 -15.12 -6.90 20.12
N PHE A 223 -14.89 -7.95 19.36
CA PHE A 223 -13.65 -8.70 19.34
C PHE A 223 -13.06 -8.65 17.94
N LYS A 224 -11.72 -8.62 17.89
CA LYS A 224 -10.96 -8.84 16.68
C LYS A 224 -10.57 -10.30 16.65
N GLU A 225 -10.98 -10.98 15.60
CA GLU A 225 -10.70 -12.39 15.36
C GLU A 225 -9.62 -12.48 14.27
N ASN A 226 -8.55 -13.21 14.58
CA ASN A 226 -7.46 -13.46 13.63
C ASN A 226 -7.11 -14.94 13.65
N SER A 227 -6.81 -15.51 12.49
CA SER A 227 -6.17 -16.82 12.41
C SER A 227 -4.66 -16.69 12.23
N VAL A 228 -3.93 -17.69 12.68
CA VAL A 228 -2.49 -17.85 12.38
C VAL A 228 -2.26 -18.26 10.91
N GLU A 229 -3.27 -18.83 10.25
CA GLU A 229 -3.12 -19.47 8.93
C GLU A 229 -3.68 -18.62 7.77
N VAL A 230 -4.58 -17.65 8.07
CA VAL A 230 -5.09 -16.68 7.08
C VAL A 230 -4.79 -15.24 7.51
N SER A 231 -4.50 -14.38 6.53
CA SER A 231 -4.31 -12.94 6.68
C SER A 231 -5.58 -12.18 7.03
N ASP A 232 -6.75 -12.82 6.86
CA ASP A 232 -8.04 -12.19 7.09
C ASP A 232 -8.25 -11.86 8.58
N THR A 233 -8.57 -10.59 8.81
CA THR A 233 -8.98 -10.07 10.12
C THR A 233 -10.47 -9.76 10.07
N TYR A 234 -11.20 -10.26 11.07
CA TYR A 234 -12.62 -9.95 11.24
C TYR A 234 -12.86 -9.24 12.58
N TYR A 235 -13.84 -8.37 12.61
CA TYR A 235 -14.34 -7.74 13.83
C TYR A 235 -15.77 -8.19 14.05
N THR A 236 -16.03 -8.85 15.17
CA THR A 236 -17.29 -9.53 15.46
C THR A 236 -17.96 -8.94 16.69
N PHE A 237 -19.28 -8.85 16.64
CA PHE A 237 -20.10 -8.16 17.64
C PHE A 237 -20.95 -9.15 18.43
N TYR A 238 -20.79 -9.13 19.74
CA TYR A 238 -21.38 -10.10 20.67
C TYR A 238 -22.33 -9.46 21.67
N ASN A 239 -23.46 -10.13 21.86
CA ASN A 239 -24.38 -9.82 22.95
C ASN A 239 -24.08 -10.69 24.17
N VAL A 240 -23.49 -10.09 25.21
CA VAL A 240 -23.12 -10.77 26.46
C VAL A 240 -24.30 -11.34 27.27
N LYS A 241 -25.54 -10.98 26.93
CA LYS A 241 -26.75 -11.47 27.60
C LYS A 241 -27.44 -12.62 26.85
N SER A 242 -27.04 -12.91 25.62
CA SER A 242 -27.57 -14.03 24.82
C SER A 242 -26.61 -15.21 24.87
N THR A 243 -27.12 -16.45 24.97
CA THR A 243 -26.31 -17.66 25.10
C THR A 243 -25.54 -18.06 23.84
N ALA A 244 -25.94 -17.53 22.70
CA ALA A 244 -25.21 -17.50 21.44
C ALA A 244 -26.07 -16.62 20.53
N ASP A 245 -25.51 -15.56 19.97
CA ASP A 245 -25.88 -15.07 18.64
C ASP A 245 -24.95 -13.91 18.31
N PHE A 246 -24.02 -14.22 17.42
CA PHE A 246 -23.27 -13.25 16.66
C PHE A 246 -24.25 -12.27 15.99
N ALA A 247 -24.07 -10.97 16.22
CA ALA A 247 -25.04 -9.96 15.76
C ALA A 247 -24.63 -9.31 14.43
N LEU A 248 -23.35 -8.94 14.31
CA LEU A 248 -22.77 -8.13 13.21
C LEU A 248 -21.28 -8.45 13.02
N PHE A 249 -20.75 -8.27 11.80
CA PHE A 249 -19.30 -8.35 11.53
C PHE A 249 -18.83 -7.30 10.52
N THR A 250 -17.55 -6.98 10.59
CA THR A 250 -16.82 -6.22 9.58
C THR A 250 -15.49 -6.89 9.23
N GLY A 251 -15.07 -6.78 7.97
CA GLY A 251 -13.75 -7.27 7.49
C GLY A 251 -12.61 -6.29 7.70
N GLY A 252 -12.70 -5.48 8.77
CA GLY A 252 -11.80 -4.39 9.12
C GLY A 252 -12.37 -3.60 10.29
N PHE A 253 -11.58 -2.68 10.87
CA PHE A 253 -12.01 -1.92 12.04
C PHE A 253 -13.38 -1.24 11.82
N PRO A 254 -14.36 -1.43 12.72
CA PRO A 254 -15.70 -0.94 12.49
C PRO A 254 -15.85 0.56 12.80
N HIS A 255 -16.48 1.27 11.86
CA HIS A 255 -16.91 2.65 12.01
C HIS A 255 -18.44 2.70 12.03
N ILE A 256 -19.00 2.94 13.20
CA ILE A 256 -20.44 2.87 13.47
C ILE A 256 -20.99 4.28 13.50
N LEU A 257 -22.01 4.54 12.69
CA LEU A 257 -22.69 5.82 12.55
C LEU A 257 -24.15 5.66 13.02
N PRO A 258 -24.45 5.92 14.31
CA PRO A 258 -25.77 5.67 14.89
C PRO A 258 -26.90 6.46 14.21
N GLY A 259 -26.62 7.71 13.79
CA GLY A 259 -27.61 8.56 13.12
C GLY A 259 -28.13 8.01 11.78
N LYS A 260 -27.49 6.98 11.21
CA LYS A 260 -27.91 6.31 9.98
C LYS A 260 -28.18 4.81 10.15
N ASN A 261 -27.92 4.27 11.35
CA ASN A 261 -27.80 2.83 11.58
C ASN A 261 -26.83 2.16 10.59
N TRP A 262 -25.69 2.81 10.34
CA TRP A 262 -24.65 2.28 9.47
C TRP A 262 -23.47 1.74 10.25
N ILE A 263 -22.99 0.59 9.82
CA ILE A 263 -21.67 0.07 10.17
C ILE A 263 -20.85 0.00 8.90
N SER A 264 -19.61 0.47 8.96
CA SER A 264 -18.73 0.54 7.79
C SER A 264 -17.33 0.13 8.17
N TYR A 265 -16.55 -0.28 7.20
CA TYR A 265 -15.12 -0.54 7.39
C TYR A 265 -14.36 -0.21 6.11
N ILE A 266 -13.07 0.07 6.29
CA ILE A 266 -12.11 0.13 5.20
C ILE A 266 -10.92 -0.75 5.55
N SER A 267 -10.52 -1.63 4.63
CA SER A 267 -9.41 -2.57 4.86
C SER A 267 -8.59 -2.79 3.60
N SER A 268 -7.33 -3.16 3.78
CA SER A 268 -6.47 -3.57 2.67
C SER A 268 -6.99 -4.90 2.11
N ASN A 269 -7.11 -4.99 0.78
CA ASN A 269 -7.45 -6.23 0.08
C ASN A 269 -6.16 -7.06 -0.13
N ASP A 270 -6.19 -8.38 -0.05
CA ASP A 270 -4.96 -9.18 -0.22
C ASP A 270 -4.39 -9.16 -1.65
N ASP A 271 -5.24 -8.90 -2.65
CA ASP A 271 -4.82 -8.76 -4.05
C ASP A 271 -4.37 -7.32 -4.34
N VAL A 272 -5.33 -6.40 -4.57
CA VAL A 272 -5.01 -5.02 -4.97
C VAL A 272 -5.85 -4.00 -4.22
N GLY A 273 -5.15 -2.97 -3.74
CA GLY A 273 -5.72 -1.80 -3.06
C GLY A 273 -6.55 -2.13 -1.82
N SER A 274 -7.69 -1.46 -1.65
CA SER A 274 -8.50 -1.48 -0.43
C SER A 274 -9.99 -1.69 -0.70
N ASN A 275 -10.65 -2.40 0.21
CA ASN A 275 -12.10 -2.54 0.26
C ASN A 275 -12.69 -1.44 1.14
N PHE A 276 -13.80 -0.83 0.71
CA PHE A 276 -14.64 0.04 1.53
C PHE A 276 -16.08 -0.47 1.47
N GLU A 277 -16.65 -0.77 2.62
CA GLU A 277 -18.02 -1.31 2.73
C GLU A 277 -18.86 -0.55 3.75
N ILE A 278 -20.13 -0.36 3.43
CA ILE A 278 -21.15 0.22 4.28
C ILE A 278 -22.34 -0.74 4.31
N SER A 279 -22.69 -1.15 5.52
CA SER A 279 -23.85 -1.98 5.82
C SER A 279 -24.81 -1.26 6.75
N LYS A 280 -26.10 -1.61 6.65
CA LYS A 280 -27.11 -1.19 7.59
C LYS A 280 -27.27 -2.26 8.67
N TYR A 281 -27.36 -1.85 9.92
CA TYR A 281 -27.72 -2.75 11.02
C TYR A 281 -29.14 -2.42 11.54
N PRO A 282 -29.91 -3.43 12.00
CA PRO A 282 -31.13 -3.20 12.76
C PRO A 282 -30.74 -2.75 14.17
N GLY A 283 -31.16 -1.56 14.59
CA GLY A 283 -30.81 -1.01 15.92
C GLY A 283 -31.16 -1.94 17.10
N GLN A 284 -32.13 -2.84 16.93
CA GLN A 284 -32.39 -3.99 17.82
C GLN A 284 -32.71 -5.22 16.96
N GLY A 285 -31.83 -6.22 16.95
CA GLY A 285 -31.99 -7.47 16.19
C GLY A 285 -30.66 -8.02 15.65
N SER A 286 -30.71 -9.19 15.01
CA SER A 286 -29.56 -9.83 14.36
C SER A 286 -29.54 -9.54 12.85
N GLY A 287 -28.34 -9.45 12.27
CA GLY A 287 -28.14 -9.36 10.82
C GLY A 287 -27.70 -7.98 10.33
N GLN A 288 -27.14 -7.94 9.12
CA GLN A 288 -26.69 -6.72 8.46
C GLN A 288 -27.04 -6.76 6.98
N GLU A 289 -27.48 -5.64 6.42
CA GLU A 289 -27.76 -5.48 4.99
C GLU A 289 -26.63 -4.69 4.34
N SER A 290 -25.86 -5.33 3.43
CA SER A 290 -24.81 -4.63 2.67
C SER A 290 -25.44 -3.60 1.73
N LEU A 291 -25.16 -2.32 1.99
CA LEU A 291 -25.69 -1.20 1.19
C LEU A 291 -24.75 -0.87 0.04
N PHE A 292 -23.45 -0.86 0.30
CA PHE A 292 -22.45 -0.38 -0.65
C PHE A 292 -21.09 -1.00 -0.40
N TYR A 293 -20.44 -1.41 -1.47
CA TYR A 293 -19.07 -1.92 -1.47
C TYR A 293 -18.30 -1.35 -2.67
N VAL A 294 -17.03 -1.03 -2.46
CA VAL A 294 -16.07 -0.63 -3.50
C VAL A 294 -14.71 -1.23 -3.22
N ASN A 295 -14.04 -1.73 -4.28
CA ASN A 295 -12.62 -2.07 -4.25
C ASN A 295 -11.80 -0.99 -4.98
N PHE A 296 -11.12 -0.14 -4.22
CA PHE A 296 -10.15 0.83 -4.73
C PHE A 296 -8.85 0.12 -5.10
N THR A 297 -8.18 0.54 -6.17
CA THR A 297 -6.98 -0.16 -6.68
C THR A 297 -5.65 0.53 -6.36
N THR A 298 -5.68 1.73 -5.78
CA THR A 298 -4.51 2.63 -5.82
C THR A 298 -3.82 2.87 -4.47
N PHE A 299 -4.50 2.55 -3.36
CA PHE A 299 -3.95 2.72 -2.02
C PHE A 299 -4.27 1.52 -1.13
N LYS A 300 -3.50 1.36 -0.05
CA LYS A 300 -3.70 0.43 1.05
C LYS A 300 -3.95 1.20 2.34
N ILE A 301 -4.57 0.57 3.32
CA ILE A 301 -4.85 1.21 4.62
C ILE A 301 -3.59 1.15 5.49
N ALA A 302 -3.18 2.31 6.01
CA ALA A 302 -2.02 2.43 6.89
C ALA A 302 -2.34 2.00 8.33
N ASP A 303 -3.50 2.42 8.80
CA ASP A 303 -4.03 2.14 10.12
C ASP A 303 -5.56 2.21 10.06
N GLU A 304 -6.20 1.04 10.18
CA GLU A 304 -7.66 0.92 10.14
C GLU A 304 -8.37 1.68 11.28
N THR A 305 -7.68 1.92 12.40
CA THR A 305 -8.22 2.71 13.51
C THR A 305 -8.20 4.22 13.24
N LYS A 306 -7.40 4.66 12.25
CA LYS A 306 -7.33 6.04 11.77
C LYS A 306 -8.18 6.23 10.51
N ALA A 307 -9.42 5.81 10.61
CA ALA A 307 -10.46 6.19 9.68
C ALA A 307 -11.71 6.61 10.47
N PHE A 308 -12.55 7.46 9.87
CA PHE A 308 -13.72 8.00 10.56
C PHE A 308 -14.71 8.69 9.61
N TRP A 309 -15.96 8.78 10.06
CA TRP A 309 -16.97 9.64 9.45
C TRP A 309 -16.89 11.06 10.01
N ALA A 310 -16.69 12.04 9.14
CA ALA A 310 -16.72 13.46 9.48
C ALA A 310 -18.15 14.03 9.48
N ASP A 311 -18.99 13.51 8.59
CA ASP A 311 -20.41 13.83 8.48
C ASP A 311 -21.17 12.61 7.88
N GLN A 312 -22.43 12.77 7.47
CA GLN A 312 -23.27 11.68 6.98
C GLN A 312 -22.87 11.16 5.58
N GLU A 313 -21.93 11.80 4.89
CA GLU A 313 -21.52 11.49 3.52
C GLU A 313 -19.99 11.45 3.35
N THR A 314 -19.23 11.96 4.32
CA THR A 314 -17.79 12.14 4.22
C THR A 314 -17.03 11.23 5.19
N PHE A 315 -16.20 10.37 4.63
CA PHE A 315 -15.31 9.44 5.34
C PHE A 315 -13.84 9.80 5.08
N TYR A 316 -13.01 9.73 6.11
CA TYR A 316 -11.57 9.99 6.03
C TYR A 316 -10.78 8.74 6.41
N ALA A 317 -9.60 8.55 5.81
CA ALA A 317 -8.70 7.44 6.16
C ALA A 317 -7.21 7.81 5.99
N GLU A 318 -6.34 7.22 6.81
CA GLU A 318 -4.88 7.20 6.63
C GLU A 318 -4.47 6.01 5.75
N VAL A 319 -3.70 6.28 4.69
CA VAL A 319 -3.41 5.31 3.62
C VAL A 319 -1.96 5.42 3.13
N TYR A 320 -1.52 4.48 2.30
CA TYR A 320 -0.27 4.57 1.54
C TYR A 320 -0.46 4.01 0.12
N PRO A 321 0.38 4.38 -0.88
CA PRO A 321 0.25 3.87 -2.24
C PRO A 321 0.46 2.35 -2.32
N VAL A 322 -0.27 1.65 -3.21
CA VAL A 322 -0.18 0.17 -3.33
C VAL A 322 1.24 -0.35 -3.56
N ASN A 323 2.06 0.37 -4.34
CA ASN A 323 3.43 -0.04 -4.65
C ASN A 323 4.45 0.35 -3.56
N SER A 324 3.99 0.85 -2.41
CA SER A 324 4.87 1.24 -1.31
C SER A 324 5.20 0.04 -0.42
N ALA A 325 6.49 -0.13 -0.12
CA ALA A 325 7.00 -1.15 0.78
C ALA A 325 7.75 -0.51 1.94
N ALA A 326 7.66 -1.10 3.13
CA ALA A 326 8.51 -0.71 4.25
C ALA A 326 9.97 -1.06 3.93
N SER A 327 10.90 -0.28 4.47
CA SER A 327 12.33 -0.52 4.35
C SER A 327 12.93 -0.73 5.73
N LYS A 328 14.17 -1.21 5.81
CA LYS A 328 14.82 -1.44 7.11
C LYS A 328 14.88 -0.13 7.91
N GLY A 329 14.09 -0.06 8.98
CA GLY A 329 13.99 1.13 9.85
C GLY A 329 13.10 2.27 9.32
N LYS A 330 12.42 2.12 8.18
CA LYS A 330 11.44 3.12 7.68
C LYS A 330 10.10 2.44 7.36
N LYS A 331 9.01 3.02 7.84
CA LYS A 331 7.64 2.63 7.44
C LYS A 331 7.29 3.25 6.09
N GLN A 332 6.25 2.73 5.42
CA GLN A 332 5.66 3.41 4.27
C GLN A 332 5.25 4.83 4.64
N LYS A 333 5.49 5.76 3.72
CA LYS A 333 5.01 7.14 3.84
C LYS A 333 3.50 7.16 3.73
N THR A 334 2.86 7.65 4.79
CA THR A 334 1.40 7.79 4.82
C THR A 334 0.93 9.03 4.08
N ALA A 335 -0.31 8.96 3.62
CA ALA A 335 -1.11 10.04 3.07
C ALA A 335 -2.53 9.95 3.64
N TYR A 336 -3.32 10.99 3.43
CA TYR A 336 -4.67 11.08 3.98
C TYR A 336 -5.66 11.28 2.86
N ILE A 337 -6.76 10.53 2.87
CA ILE A 337 -7.80 10.63 1.86
C ILE A 337 -9.13 11.03 2.48
N LYS A 338 -9.96 11.64 1.64
CA LYS A 338 -11.35 11.99 1.90
C LYS A 338 -12.20 11.33 0.82
N ILE A 339 -13.12 10.48 1.25
CA ILE A 339 -14.15 9.85 0.42
C ILE A 339 -15.46 10.57 0.73
N LYS A 340 -16.07 11.19 -0.27
CA LYS A 340 -17.38 11.83 -0.14
C LYS A 340 -18.38 11.13 -1.05
N LEU A 341 -19.42 10.55 -0.46
CA LEU A 341 -20.53 9.92 -1.18
C LEU A 341 -21.42 10.98 -1.83
N LYS A 342 -22.13 10.60 -2.89
CA LYS A 342 -23.21 11.43 -3.44
C LYS A 342 -24.40 11.45 -2.47
N PRO A 343 -25.12 12.59 -2.39
CA PRO A 343 -26.35 12.66 -1.63
C PRO A 343 -27.36 11.61 -2.08
N ASN A 344 -28.06 11.00 -1.13
CA ASN A 344 -29.10 9.97 -1.36
C ASN A 344 -28.62 8.73 -2.13
N LEU A 345 -27.31 8.43 -2.13
CA LEU A 345 -26.79 7.21 -2.75
C LEU A 345 -27.35 5.94 -2.10
N LEU A 346 -27.39 5.93 -0.76
CA LEU A 346 -27.68 4.77 0.08
C LEU A 346 -29.11 4.77 0.60
#